data_AF-A0A168K5M6-F1
#
_entry.id   AF-A0A168K5M6-F1
#
_cell.length_a   1.000
_cell.length_b   1.000
_cell.length_c   1.000
_cell.angle_alpha   90.00
_cell.angle_beta   90.00
_cell.angle_gamma   90.00
#
_symmetry.space_group_name_H-M   'P 1'
#
loop_
_entity.id
_entity.type
_entity.pdbx_description
1 polymer ?
#
loop_
_entity_poly.entity_id
_entity_poly.type
_entity_poly.pdbx_seq_one_letter_code
_entity_poly.pdbx_strand_id
1 'polypeptide(L)'
;MLNQGVSLRPFHLRILFPHLLTLPKTDPRRTKAPKPITQSTAIDLELYTYFALLLRDFIHPWYKLLTTDEDLSAEIIDLLILIVQKLEKRLCEEVDWTELILLDLPKLLSIHYHDYRQAKRRMHMDHGSGSSSLVDLFHGMQPHFALEPVENREKEYLAALTESLLKILLQPKDHNSACVRHLVREILSNLVLSNLIESLADPYTIHMIICKLLGSYETTLDELEVSAQFQETYFSALTNGQSPPHKLKQETKSTQFVSSQDVKAAAATATTAKKEEEAESLTKQMQRLQEERRKKEGKAGQTMLEEEDLPQQQLQEPRKRFSFAYITLQVVLAPFRTFWMYIMATMTQSQEHYHRVNQHKKRTRQMRLVEPLMEFVFIASQVEERPVLQWAWQMMAMFFWPLIRVFGGGLLIDKFLEQTVLHVLSEDHVVFYLRLGSDLLWPDGVFIQRADPPTPLQREQMRERAERLLTVAIPAHLRGILFETKDLNELQNHVHDMLEPVQNKQINKHLLYLLVDLILTKVLPELLTSN
;
A
#
# COMPACT_ATOMS: atom_id res chain seq x y z
N MET A 1 -13.02 -24.98 -2.34
CA MET A 1 -13.69 -24.87 -1.03
C MET A 1 -15.14 -24.49 -1.29
N LEU A 2 -16.09 -25.22 -0.72
CA LEU A 2 -17.53 -25.00 -0.93
C LEU A 2 -17.90 -23.59 -0.47
N ASN A 3 -18.55 -22.80 -1.34
CA ASN A 3 -19.18 -21.53 -1.03
C ASN A 3 -20.12 -21.69 0.18
N GLN A 4 -19.62 -21.40 1.38
CA GLN A 4 -20.48 -21.05 2.50
C GLN A 4 -21.10 -19.72 2.12
N GLY A 5 -22.37 -19.73 1.72
CA GLY A 5 -23.10 -18.52 1.38
C GLY A 5 -22.96 -17.51 2.52
N VAL A 6 -22.35 -16.36 2.23
CA VAL A 6 -22.13 -15.31 3.22
C VAL A 6 -23.49 -14.85 3.72
N SER A 7 -23.74 -14.99 5.01
CA SER A 7 -24.94 -14.45 5.64
C SER A 7 -24.81 -12.94 5.79
N LEU A 8 -25.78 -12.18 5.28
CA LEU A 8 -25.91 -10.74 5.52
C LEU A 8 -25.74 -10.40 7.00
N ARG A 9 -25.06 -9.28 7.30
CA ARG A 9 -24.92 -8.83 8.69
C ARG A 9 -26.31 -8.52 9.24
N PRO A 10 -26.57 -8.73 10.55
CA PRO A 10 -27.86 -8.37 11.16
C PRO A 10 -28.27 -6.92 10.91
N PHE A 11 -27.29 -6.03 10.79
CA PHE A 11 -27.49 -4.63 10.43
C PHE A 11 -28.11 -4.46 9.03
N HIS A 12 -27.60 -5.17 8.02
CA HIS A 12 -28.14 -5.13 6.65
C HIS A 12 -29.60 -5.58 6.62
N LEU A 13 -29.90 -6.69 7.30
CA LEU A 13 -31.26 -7.23 7.37
C LEU A 13 -32.23 -6.26 8.05
N ARG A 14 -31.77 -5.53 9.08
CA ARG A 14 -32.61 -4.57 9.81
C ARG A 14 -32.94 -3.32 8.97
N ILE A 15 -31.98 -2.84 8.19
CA ILE A 15 -32.10 -1.56 7.49
C ILE A 15 -32.61 -1.75 6.06
N LEU A 16 -32.02 -2.67 5.29
CA LEU A 16 -32.28 -2.83 3.86
C LEU A 16 -33.37 -3.85 3.56
N PHE A 17 -33.46 -4.91 4.39
CA PHE A 17 -34.35 -6.03 4.12
C PHE A 17 -35.22 -6.40 5.34
N PRO A 18 -35.96 -5.45 5.95
CA PRO A 18 -36.73 -5.71 7.16
C PRO A 18 -37.79 -6.80 6.96
N HIS A 19 -38.31 -6.96 5.74
CA HIS A 19 -39.25 -8.01 5.36
C HIS A 19 -38.65 -9.43 5.45
N LEU A 20 -37.33 -9.60 5.42
CA LEU A 20 -36.69 -10.91 5.61
C LEU A 20 -36.60 -11.30 7.09
N LEU A 21 -36.70 -10.33 8.01
CA LEU A 21 -36.71 -10.58 9.45
C LEU A 21 -38.06 -11.12 9.95
N THR A 22 -39.15 -10.84 9.23
CA THR A 22 -40.50 -11.36 9.54
C THR A 22 -40.65 -12.83 9.16
N LEU A 23 -39.76 -13.36 8.32
CA LEU A 23 -39.76 -14.76 7.90
C LEU A 23 -39.10 -15.67 8.95
N PRO A 24 -39.60 -16.91 9.11
CA PRO A 24 -38.97 -17.92 9.98
C PRO A 24 -37.49 -18.10 9.67
N LYS A 25 -36.66 -18.38 10.70
CA LYS A 25 -35.21 -18.61 10.52
C LYS A 25 -34.88 -19.74 9.54
N THR A 26 -35.82 -20.67 9.35
CA THR A 26 -35.71 -21.84 8.46
C THR A 26 -36.19 -21.56 7.03
N ASP A 27 -36.73 -20.38 6.73
CA ASP A 27 -37.26 -20.05 5.41
C ASP A 27 -36.10 -19.87 4.40
N PRO A 28 -36.10 -20.61 3.27
CA PRO A 28 -35.06 -20.48 2.24
C PRO A 28 -34.99 -19.09 1.61
N ARG A 29 -36.04 -18.24 1.72
CA ARG A 29 -36.01 -16.85 1.26
C ARG A 29 -35.13 -15.96 2.14
N ARG A 30 -34.94 -16.33 3.41
CA ARG A 30 -34.02 -15.67 4.34
C ARG A 30 -32.55 -16.03 4.06
N THR A 31 -32.32 -17.19 3.44
CA THR A 31 -30.99 -17.67 3.03
C THR A 31 -30.70 -17.47 1.54
N LYS A 32 -31.69 -17.07 0.73
CA LYS A 32 -31.45 -16.62 -0.64
C LYS A 32 -30.49 -15.44 -0.60
N ALA A 33 -29.38 -15.57 -1.30
CA ALA A 33 -28.39 -14.52 -1.44
C ALA A 33 -29.08 -13.23 -1.95
N PRO A 34 -28.73 -12.06 -1.40
CA PRO A 34 -29.18 -10.79 -1.96
C PRO A 34 -28.74 -10.66 -3.42
N LYS A 35 -29.34 -9.72 -4.17
CA LYS A 35 -28.97 -9.48 -5.57
C LYS A 35 -27.45 -9.22 -5.64
N PRO A 36 -26.66 -10.02 -6.37
CA PRO A 36 -25.22 -9.81 -6.43
C PRO A 36 -24.94 -8.43 -7.02
N ILE A 37 -24.08 -7.65 -6.37
CA ILE A 37 -23.69 -6.32 -6.86
C ILE A 37 -22.49 -6.50 -7.76
N THR A 38 -21.48 -7.24 -7.30
CA THR A 38 -20.22 -7.50 -8.00
C THR A 38 -19.99 -9.01 -8.15
N GLN A 39 -18.83 -9.38 -8.71
CA GLN A 39 -18.40 -10.78 -8.77
C GLN A 39 -17.86 -11.31 -7.43
N SER A 40 -17.55 -10.43 -6.46
CA SER A 40 -17.03 -10.78 -5.14
C SER A 40 -18.09 -10.63 -4.06
N THR A 41 -18.33 -11.71 -3.33
CA THR A 41 -19.24 -11.70 -2.18
C THR A 41 -18.69 -10.89 -1.00
N ALA A 42 -17.37 -10.75 -0.87
CA ALA A 42 -16.74 -9.98 0.20
C ALA A 42 -16.93 -8.48 -0.03
N ILE A 43 -16.77 -8.04 -1.28
CA ILE A 43 -17.01 -6.65 -1.70
C ILE A 43 -18.50 -6.32 -1.56
N ASP A 44 -19.40 -7.20 -2.03
CA ASP A 44 -20.84 -7.01 -1.90
C ASP A 44 -21.29 -6.78 -0.46
N LEU A 45 -20.70 -7.49 0.51
CA LEU A 45 -21.03 -7.33 1.92
C LEU A 45 -20.68 -5.94 2.46
N GLU A 46 -19.55 -5.37 2.05
CA GLU A 46 -19.18 -4.01 2.43
C GLU A 46 -20.03 -2.98 1.69
N LEU A 47 -20.32 -3.17 0.41
CA LEU A 47 -21.24 -2.30 -0.36
C LEU A 47 -22.65 -2.25 0.25
N TYR A 48 -23.18 -3.40 0.70
CA TYR A 48 -24.44 -3.41 1.45
C TYR A 48 -24.34 -2.69 2.79
N THR A 49 -23.17 -2.65 3.42
CA THR A 49 -22.95 -1.82 4.62
C THR A 49 -23.07 -0.34 4.26
N TYR A 50 -22.45 0.10 3.16
CA TYR A 50 -22.59 1.47 2.67
C TYR A 50 -24.02 1.84 2.34
N PHE A 51 -24.75 0.99 1.62
CA PHE A 51 -26.15 1.26 1.28
C PHE A 51 -27.00 1.39 2.55
N ALA A 52 -26.79 0.51 3.54
CA ALA A 52 -27.49 0.59 4.81
C ALA A 52 -27.19 1.89 5.57
N LEU A 53 -25.92 2.32 5.59
CA LEU A 53 -25.53 3.58 6.24
C LEU A 53 -26.13 4.79 5.52
N LEU A 54 -26.08 4.82 4.19
CA LEU A 54 -26.67 5.88 3.37
C LEU A 54 -28.18 6.01 3.61
N LEU A 55 -28.93 4.89 3.57
CA LEU A 55 -30.37 4.93 3.83
C LEU A 55 -30.68 5.33 5.27
N ARG A 56 -29.97 4.76 6.26
CA ARG A 56 -30.20 5.03 7.68
C ARG A 56 -30.01 6.51 8.03
N ASP A 57 -28.97 7.14 7.49
CA ASP A 57 -28.58 8.48 7.93
C ASP A 57 -29.15 9.59 7.03
N PHE A 58 -29.40 9.30 5.75
CA PHE A 58 -29.77 10.34 4.79
C PHE A 58 -31.17 10.20 4.20
N ILE A 59 -31.82 9.04 4.33
CA ILE A 59 -33.18 8.83 3.79
C ILE A 59 -34.17 8.67 4.93
N HIS A 60 -33.95 7.69 5.80
CA HIS A 60 -34.89 7.34 6.87
C HIS A 60 -35.27 8.49 7.82
N PRO A 61 -34.39 9.44 8.21
CA PRO A 61 -34.75 10.46 9.18
C PRO A 61 -35.89 11.39 8.73
N TRP A 62 -35.99 11.68 7.43
CA TRP A 62 -37.07 12.50 6.88
C TRP A 62 -38.16 11.66 6.22
N TYR A 63 -37.82 10.55 5.57
CA TYR A 63 -38.79 9.75 4.83
C TYR A 63 -39.83 9.11 5.75
N LYS A 64 -39.40 8.63 6.94
CA LYS A 64 -40.30 8.06 7.95
C LYS A 64 -41.22 9.08 8.62
N LEU A 65 -40.93 10.38 8.49
CA LEU A 65 -41.84 11.44 8.92
C LEU A 65 -42.97 11.66 7.93
N LEU A 66 -42.78 11.28 6.66
CA LEU A 66 -43.73 11.50 5.57
C LEU A 66 -44.62 10.28 5.34
N THR A 67 -44.05 9.07 5.34
CA THR A 67 -44.80 7.82 5.10
C THR A 67 -44.19 6.64 5.86
N THR A 68 -44.98 5.57 5.99
CA THR A 68 -44.55 4.25 6.50
C THR A 68 -44.18 3.27 5.39
N ASP A 69 -44.35 3.65 4.13
CA ASP A 69 -44.09 2.77 2.99
C ASP A 69 -42.58 2.60 2.76
N GLU A 70 -42.10 1.38 2.53
CA GLU A 70 -40.68 1.08 2.30
C GLU A 70 -40.31 1.04 0.79
N ASP A 71 -41.24 1.45 -0.08
CA ASP A 71 -41.07 1.35 -1.54
C ASP A 71 -39.92 2.23 -2.05
N LEU A 72 -39.81 3.48 -1.57
CA LEU A 72 -38.69 4.36 -1.93
C LEU A 72 -37.34 3.77 -1.51
N SER A 73 -37.27 3.19 -0.31
CA SER A 73 -36.05 2.54 0.19
C SER A 73 -35.63 1.41 -0.75
N ALA A 74 -36.57 0.57 -1.17
CA ALA A 74 -36.31 -0.51 -2.12
C ALA A 74 -35.88 -0.01 -3.51
N GLU A 75 -36.53 1.04 -4.02
CA GLU A 75 -36.16 1.66 -5.31
C GLU A 75 -34.76 2.27 -5.27
N ILE A 76 -34.40 2.97 -4.18
CA ILE A 76 -33.06 3.54 -4.00
C ILE A 76 -32.01 2.42 -3.94
N ILE A 77 -32.29 1.31 -3.24
CA ILE A 77 -31.36 0.18 -3.19
C ILE A 77 -31.15 -0.40 -4.60
N ASP A 78 -32.22 -0.65 -5.35
CA ASP A 78 -32.11 -1.18 -6.71
C ASP A 78 -31.37 -0.20 -7.64
N LEU A 79 -31.56 1.10 -7.46
CA LEU A 79 -30.83 2.14 -8.17
C LEU A 79 -29.33 2.16 -7.82
N LEU A 80 -28.98 2.09 -6.53
CA LEU A 80 -27.60 2.04 -6.06
C LEU A 80 -26.89 0.79 -6.57
N ILE A 81 -27.54 -0.37 -6.54
CA ILE A 81 -27.01 -1.62 -7.10
C ILE A 81 -26.70 -1.43 -8.59
N LEU A 82 -27.63 -0.87 -9.36
CA LEU A 82 -27.44 -0.62 -10.78
C LEU A 82 -26.28 0.35 -11.05
N ILE A 83 -26.18 1.44 -10.29
CA ILE A 83 -25.11 2.42 -10.41
C ILE A 83 -23.75 1.75 -10.15
N VAL A 84 -23.64 0.99 -9.06
CA VAL A 84 -22.40 0.30 -8.70
C VAL A 84 -22.03 -0.78 -9.73
N GLN A 85 -23.00 -1.55 -10.24
CA GLN A 85 -22.75 -2.53 -11.31
C GLN A 85 -22.21 -1.88 -12.59
N LYS A 86 -22.77 -0.74 -12.99
CA LYS A 86 -22.27 0.01 -14.15
C LYS A 86 -20.87 0.57 -13.91
N LEU A 87 -20.62 1.09 -12.71
CA LEU A 87 -19.30 1.60 -12.33
C LEU A 87 -18.26 0.47 -12.26
N GLU A 88 -18.57 -0.66 -11.61
CA GLU A 88 -17.70 -1.85 -11.54
C GLU A 88 -17.31 -2.30 -12.95
N LYS A 89 -18.30 -2.46 -13.84
CA LYS A 89 -18.03 -2.87 -15.22
C LYS A 89 -17.05 -1.92 -15.91
N ARG A 90 -17.24 -0.60 -15.79
CA ARG A 90 -16.33 0.39 -16.39
C ARG A 90 -14.94 0.36 -15.74
N LEU A 91 -14.88 0.30 -14.41
CA LEU A 91 -13.62 0.22 -13.65
C LEU A 91 -12.82 -1.04 -14.00
N CYS A 92 -13.49 -2.16 -14.29
CA CYS A 92 -12.83 -3.42 -14.64
C CYS A 92 -12.49 -3.54 -16.14
N GLU A 93 -13.33 -3.02 -17.04
CA GLU A 93 -13.19 -3.24 -18.49
C GLU A 93 -12.57 -2.06 -19.25
N GLU A 94 -12.82 -0.81 -18.82
CA GLU A 94 -12.46 0.40 -19.56
C GLU A 94 -11.22 1.10 -19.00
N VAL A 95 -10.96 0.99 -17.70
CA VAL A 95 -9.87 1.72 -17.02
C VAL A 95 -8.57 0.92 -17.06
N ASP A 96 -7.53 1.52 -17.65
CA ASP A 96 -6.15 1.03 -17.50
C ASP A 96 -5.55 1.55 -16.19
N TRP A 97 -5.67 0.75 -15.13
CA TRP A 97 -5.12 1.07 -13.82
C TRP A 97 -3.60 1.16 -13.79
N THR A 98 -2.92 0.46 -14.71
CA THR A 98 -1.44 0.50 -14.78
C THR A 98 -1.01 1.88 -15.26
N GLU A 99 -1.67 2.40 -16.29
CA GLU A 99 -1.46 3.77 -16.77
C GLU A 99 -1.83 4.81 -15.70
N LEU A 100 -3.02 4.68 -15.10
CA LEU A 100 -3.50 5.64 -14.10
C LEU A 100 -2.58 5.73 -12.87
N ILE A 101 -2.18 4.60 -12.29
CA ILE A 101 -1.42 4.55 -11.02
C ILE A 101 0.08 4.78 -11.25
N LEU A 102 0.67 4.25 -12.33
CA LEU A 102 2.13 4.31 -12.53
C LEU A 102 2.58 5.47 -13.41
N LEU A 103 1.70 6.02 -14.27
CA LEU A 103 2.06 7.11 -15.18
C LEU A 103 1.37 8.42 -14.82
N ASP A 104 0.05 8.44 -14.70
CA ASP A 104 -0.69 9.70 -14.57
C ASP A 104 -0.67 10.25 -13.14
N LEU A 105 -0.92 9.41 -12.14
CA LEU A 105 -0.89 9.80 -10.73
C LEU A 105 0.49 10.34 -10.29
N PRO A 106 1.63 9.68 -10.60
CA PRO A 106 2.93 10.19 -10.17
C PRO A 106 3.31 11.50 -10.85
N LYS A 107 2.90 11.71 -12.11
CA LYS A 107 3.07 13.00 -12.80
C LYS A 107 2.27 14.11 -12.12
N LEU A 108 1.00 13.84 -11.81
CA LEU A 108 0.15 14.81 -11.09
C LEU A 108 0.78 15.19 -9.75
N LEU A 109 1.22 14.21 -8.97
CA LEU A 109 1.88 14.43 -7.68
C LEU A 109 3.21 15.19 -7.83
N SER A 110 4.00 14.87 -8.86
CA SER A 110 5.25 15.57 -9.17
C SER A 110 5.04 17.06 -9.43
N ILE A 111 4.06 17.38 -10.29
CA ILE A 111 3.70 18.77 -10.61
C ILE A 111 3.20 19.47 -9.34
N HIS A 112 2.30 18.82 -8.59
CA HIS A 112 1.76 19.38 -7.34
C HIS A 112 2.86 19.71 -6.31
N TYR A 113 3.79 18.78 -6.08
CA TYR A 113 4.89 18.99 -5.13
C TYR A 113 5.88 20.06 -5.60
N HIS A 114 6.21 20.06 -6.89
CA HIS A 114 7.06 21.08 -7.48
C HIS A 114 6.43 22.48 -7.34
N ASP A 115 5.14 22.61 -7.70
CA ASP A 115 4.41 23.87 -7.64
C ASP A 115 4.26 24.37 -6.20
N TYR A 116 4.00 23.48 -5.24
CA TYR A 116 3.95 23.81 -3.81
C TYR A 116 5.27 24.45 -3.36
N ARG A 117 6.40 23.81 -3.68
CA ARG A 117 7.72 24.30 -3.28
C ARG A 117 8.09 25.57 -4.00
N GLN A 118 7.69 25.74 -5.24
CA GLN A 118 7.89 26.99 -5.95
C GLN A 118 7.05 28.12 -5.34
N ALA A 119 5.79 27.88 -4.98
CA ALA A 119 4.93 28.84 -4.28
C ALA A 119 5.54 29.22 -2.92
N LYS A 120 6.01 28.24 -2.14
CA LYS A 120 6.70 28.46 -0.86
C LYS A 120 7.97 29.29 -1.03
N ARG A 121 8.83 28.97 -2.01
CA ARG A 121 10.04 29.75 -2.31
C ARG A 121 9.71 31.21 -2.69
N ARG A 122 8.67 31.42 -3.51
CA ARG A 122 8.23 32.78 -3.89
C ARG A 122 7.74 33.58 -2.69
N MET A 123 6.96 32.96 -1.80
CA MET A 123 6.49 33.58 -0.55
C MET A 123 7.65 34.07 0.33
N HIS A 124 8.76 33.34 0.39
CA HIS A 124 9.95 33.75 1.15
C HIS A 124 10.81 34.81 0.46
N MET A 125 10.72 34.97 -0.87
CA MET A 125 11.53 35.93 -1.62
C MET A 125 10.85 37.29 -1.77
N ASP A 126 9.51 37.32 -1.74
CA ASP A 126 8.73 38.54 -1.94
C ASP A 126 8.68 39.39 -0.65
N HIS A 127 9.77 40.10 -0.38
CA HIS A 127 9.85 41.05 0.75
C HIS A 127 9.22 42.42 0.41
N GLY A 128 8.67 42.60 -0.80
CA GLY A 128 8.37 43.93 -1.35
C GLY A 128 7.05 44.12 -2.09
N SER A 129 6.33 43.08 -2.51
CA SER A 129 5.06 43.25 -3.23
C SER A 129 3.98 42.30 -2.70
N GLY A 130 2.90 42.85 -2.15
CA GLY A 130 1.61 42.18 -1.93
C GLY A 130 1.62 40.92 -1.06
N SER A 131 0.96 40.96 0.09
CA SER A 131 0.74 39.84 1.01
C SER A 131 -0.10 38.69 0.43
N SER A 132 0.32 38.04 -0.65
CA SER A 132 -0.34 36.83 -1.16
C SER A 132 0.01 35.66 -0.25
N SER A 133 -1.01 34.98 0.27
CA SER A 133 -0.78 33.79 1.09
C SER A 133 -0.17 32.67 0.25
N LEU A 134 0.45 31.67 0.89
CA LEU A 134 0.94 30.47 0.20
C LEU A 134 -0.15 29.83 -0.66
N VAL A 135 -1.39 29.82 -0.16
CA VAL A 135 -2.55 29.23 -0.86
C VAL A 135 -2.90 30.02 -2.10
N ASP A 136 -2.86 31.35 -2.06
CA ASP A 136 -3.17 32.20 -3.23
C ASP A 136 -2.11 32.05 -4.32
N LEU A 137 -0.83 32.02 -3.92
CA LEU A 137 0.28 31.77 -4.85
C LEU A 137 0.17 30.39 -5.49
N PHE A 138 -0.18 29.37 -4.69
CA PHE A 138 -0.36 28.02 -5.19
C PHE A 138 -1.57 27.90 -6.13
N HIS A 139 -2.69 28.53 -5.79
CA HIS A 139 -3.87 28.56 -6.66
C HIS A 139 -3.57 29.22 -8.00
N GLY A 140 -2.76 30.28 -8.03
CA GLY A 140 -2.30 30.89 -9.27
C GLY A 140 -1.42 29.97 -10.14
N MET A 141 -0.80 28.95 -9.55
CA MET A 141 -0.02 27.93 -10.27
C MET A 141 -0.88 26.74 -10.72
N GLN A 142 -1.79 26.28 -9.87
CA GLN A 142 -2.72 25.19 -10.15
C GLN A 142 -4.17 25.65 -10.01
N PRO A 143 -4.69 26.48 -10.94
CA PRO A 143 -6.06 26.96 -10.84
C PRO A 143 -7.05 25.81 -11.07
N HIS A 144 -8.11 25.77 -10.26
CA HIS A 144 -9.18 24.80 -10.41
C HIS A 144 -10.54 25.47 -10.22
N PHE A 145 -11.51 25.16 -11.09
CA PHE A 145 -12.83 25.81 -11.12
C PHE A 145 -13.55 25.72 -9.76
N ALA A 146 -13.52 24.56 -9.09
CA ALA A 146 -14.16 24.38 -7.78
C ALA A 146 -13.58 25.25 -6.66
N LEU A 147 -12.38 25.79 -6.83
CA LEU A 147 -11.62 26.52 -5.81
C LEU A 147 -11.44 28.00 -6.14
N GLU A 148 -12.14 28.51 -7.16
CA GLU A 148 -12.20 29.95 -7.39
C GLU A 148 -12.76 30.68 -6.15
N PRO A 149 -12.33 31.93 -5.90
CA PRO A 149 -12.78 32.73 -4.75
C PRO A 149 -14.20 33.29 -4.96
N VAL A 150 -15.14 32.42 -5.32
CA VAL A 150 -16.56 32.72 -5.53
C VAL A 150 -17.39 31.86 -4.58
N GLU A 151 -18.36 32.47 -3.91
CA GLU A 151 -19.21 31.76 -2.96
C GLU A 151 -19.92 30.56 -3.62
N ASN A 152 -19.98 29.43 -2.91
CA ASN A 152 -20.61 28.18 -3.34
C ASN A 152 -20.09 27.55 -4.64
N ARG A 153 -18.99 28.05 -5.23
CA ARG A 153 -18.43 27.48 -6.46
C ARG A 153 -18.07 25.99 -6.33
N GLU A 154 -17.53 25.62 -5.18
CA GLU A 154 -17.23 24.22 -4.84
C GLU A 154 -18.49 23.32 -4.96
N LYS A 155 -19.63 23.79 -4.44
CA LYS A 155 -20.91 23.06 -4.52
C LYS A 155 -21.47 23.02 -5.93
N GLU A 156 -21.35 24.11 -6.68
CA GLU A 156 -21.77 24.18 -8.09
C GLU A 156 -21.01 23.16 -8.93
N TYR A 157 -19.69 23.07 -8.76
CA TYR A 157 -18.86 22.08 -9.44
C TYR A 157 -19.30 20.65 -9.08
N LEU A 158 -19.46 20.35 -7.78
CA LEU A 158 -19.88 19.01 -7.34
C LEU A 158 -21.28 18.63 -7.84
N ALA A 159 -22.21 19.59 -7.89
CA ALA A 159 -23.55 19.37 -8.42
C ALA A 159 -23.52 19.13 -9.94
N ALA A 160 -22.74 19.91 -10.69
CA ALA A 160 -22.59 19.75 -12.14
C ALA A 160 -21.89 18.43 -12.52
N LEU A 161 -20.85 18.06 -11.76
CA LEU A 161 -20.16 16.77 -11.88
C LEU A 161 -21.15 15.63 -11.64
N THR A 162 -21.91 15.69 -10.53
CA THR A 162 -22.90 14.67 -10.20
C THR A 162 -24.01 14.56 -11.24
N GLU A 163 -24.52 15.68 -11.76
CA GLU A 163 -25.53 15.69 -12.83
C GLU A 163 -25.00 14.96 -14.08
N SER A 164 -23.74 15.22 -14.43
CA SER A 164 -23.07 14.59 -15.57
C SER A 164 -22.85 13.09 -15.35
N LEU A 165 -22.47 12.68 -14.13
CA LEU A 165 -22.41 11.27 -13.73
C LEU A 165 -23.76 10.58 -13.88
N LEU A 166 -24.83 11.18 -13.36
CA LEU A 166 -26.16 10.60 -13.39
C LEU A 166 -26.71 10.46 -14.81
N LYS A 167 -26.36 11.36 -15.73
CA LYS A 167 -26.73 11.24 -17.15
C LYS A 167 -26.18 9.97 -17.81
N ILE A 168 -24.99 9.53 -17.40
CA ILE A 168 -24.32 8.34 -17.95
C ILE A 168 -24.74 7.07 -17.19
N LEU A 169 -24.83 7.16 -15.85
CA LEU A 169 -25.03 6.01 -14.99
C LEU A 169 -26.50 5.61 -14.84
N LEU A 170 -27.46 6.54 -14.92
CA LEU A 170 -28.89 6.20 -14.79
C LEU A 170 -29.48 5.61 -16.07
N GLN A 171 -30.59 4.89 -15.95
CA GLN A 171 -31.40 4.51 -17.11
C GLN A 171 -32.21 5.72 -17.58
N PRO A 172 -32.61 5.80 -18.87
CA PRO A 172 -33.44 6.89 -19.37
C PRO A 172 -34.74 7.08 -18.57
N LYS A 173 -35.35 5.98 -18.11
CA LYS A 173 -36.56 6.02 -17.28
C LYS A 173 -36.34 6.80 -15.97
N ASP A 174 -35.24 6.52 -15.28
CA ASP A 174 -34.94 7.11 -13.97
C ASP A 174 -34.35 8.51 -14.10
N HIS A 175 -33.55 8.76 -15.13
CA HIS A 175 -33.00 10.09 -15.43
C HIS A 175 -34.10 11.09 -15.81
N ASN A 176 -35.14 10.64 -16.53
CA ASN A 176 -36.28 11.47 -16.88
C ASN A 176 -37.17 11.83 -15.67
N SER A 177 -37.06 11.10 -14.57
CA SER A 177 -37.74 11.46 -13.32
C SER A 177 -37.00 12.60 -12.63
N ALA A 178 -37.57 13.80 -12.70
CA ALA A 178 -36.99 14.99 -12.07
C ALA A 178 -36.78 14.79 -10.56
N CYS A 179 -37.72 14.12 -9.87
CA CYS A 179 -37.63 13.88 -8.43
C CYS A 179 -36.42 13.00 -8.09
N VAL A 180 -36.27 11.84 -8.75
CA VAL A 180 -35.15 10.91 -8.51
C VAL A 180 -33.83 11.58 -8.86
N ARG A 181 -33.75 12.24 -10.02
CA ARG A 181 -32.53 12.93 -10.47
C ARG A 181 -32.09 14.01 -9.48
N HIS A 182 -32.99 14.88 -9.02
CA HIS A 182 -32.67 15.92 -8.05
C HIS A 182 -32.31 15.33 -6.68
N LEU A 183 -33.07 14.37 -6.17
CA LEU A 183 -32.81 13.75 -4.87
C LEU A 183 -31.44 13.08 -4.84
N VAL A 184 -31.16 12.22 -5.82
CA VAL A 184 -29.88 11.49 -5.90
C VAL A 184 -28.73 12.46 -6.14
N ARG A 185 -28.92 13.52 -6.94
CA ARG A 185 -27.89 14.55 -7.14
C ARG A 185 -27.52 15.23 -5.84
N GLU A 186 -28.48 15.75 -5.09
CA GLU A 186 -28.18 16.47 -3.84
C GLU A 186 -27.53 15.56 -2.79
N ILE A 187 -27.94 14.28 -2.74
CA ILE A 187 -27.31 13.28 -1.86
C ILE A 187 -25.85 13.05 -2.27
N LEU A 188 -25.60 12.75 -3.55
CA LEU A 188 -24.25 12.46 -4.01
C LEU A 188 -23.34 13.70 -3.94
N SER A 189 -23.79 14.88 -4.39
CA SER A 189 -22.95 16.08 -4.43
C SER A 189 -22.66 16.63 -3.04
N ASN A 190 -23.69 16.86 -2.23
CA ASN A 190 -23.56 17.59 -0.96
C ASN A 190 -23.27 16.67 0.22
N LEU A 191 -23.81 15.44 0.22
CA LEU A 191 -23.68 14.53 1.36
C LEU A 191 -22.52 13.54 1.18
N VAL A 192 -22.25 13.06 -0.04
CA VAL A 192 -21.16 12.11 -0.27
C VAL A 192 -19.88 12.81 -0.70
N LEU A 193 -19.87 13.44 -1.87
CA LEU A 193 -18.66 13.99 -2.48
C LEU A 193 -18.08 15.16 -1.69
N SER A 194 -18.91 16.12 -1.27
CA SER A 194 -18.45 17.27 -0.50
C SER A 194 -17.82 16.86 0.83
N ASN A 195 -18.45 15.95 1.58
CA ASN A 195 -17.90 15.46 2.85
C ASN A 195 -16.65 14.60 2.65
N LEU A 196 -16.59 13.81 1.57
CA LEU A 196 -15.40 13.02 1.22
C LEU A 196 -14.20 13.93 0.93
N ILE A 197 -14.39 14.97 0.12
CA ILE A 197 -13.32 15.93 -0.20
C ILE A 197 -12.90 16.71 1.04
N GLU A 198 -13.85 17.18 1.85
CA GLU A 198 -13.56 17.92 3.07
C GLU A 198 -12.80 17.07 4.11
N SER A 199 -13.10 15.78 4.18
CA SER A 199 -12.44 14.79 5.03
C SER A 199 -11.05 14.43 4.50
N LEU A 200 -10.93 14.00 3.25
CA LEU A 200 -9.66 13.58 2.64
C LEU A 200 -8.67 14.74 2.48
N ALA A 201 -9.14 15.98 2.36
CA ALA A 201 -8.26 17.15 2.32
C ALA A 201 -7.65 17.46 3.68
N ASP A 202 -8.25 17.02 4.79
CA ASP A 202 -7.75 17.31 6.13
C ASP A 202 -6.43 16.55 6.38
N PRO A 203 -5.34 17.22 6.77
CA PRO A 203 -4.05 16.57 7.01
C PRO A 203 -4.13 15.43 8.03
N TYR A 204 -4.94 15.60 9.08
CA TYR A 204 -5.17 14.56 10.09
C TYR A 204 -5.69 13.26 9.47
N THR A 205 -6.63 13.37 8.53
CA THR A 205 -7.17 12.23 7.78
C THR A 205 -6.08 11.57 6.95
N ILE A 206 -5.23 12.35 6.29
CA ILE A 206 -4.10 11.84 5.50
C ILE A 206 -3.13 11.06 6.40
N HIS A 207 -2.74 11.62 7.55
CA HIS A 207 -1.88 10.94 8.52
C HIS A 207 -2.52 9.65 9.05
N MET A 208 -3.82 9.68 9.36
CA MET A 208 -4.56 8.49 9.79
C MET A 208 -4.58 7.41 8.69
N ILE A 209 -4.79 7.79 7.43
CA ILE A 209 -4.75 6.86 6.28
C ILE A 209 -3.35 6.24 6.16
N ILE A 210 -2.28 7.04 6.29
CA ILE A 210 -0.90 6.55 6.29
C ILE A 210 -0.70 5.51 7.40
N CYS A 211 -1.12 5.83 8.63
CA CYS A 211 -1.03 4.90 9.77
C CYS A 211 -1.76 3.58 9.50
N LYS A 212 -2.99 3.64 8.98
CA LYS A 212 -3.79 2.43 8.67
C LYS A 212 -3.16 1.60 7.55
N LEU A 213 -2.61 2.23 6.51
CA LEU A 213 -1.92 1.55 5.42
C LEU A 213 -0.61 0.88 5.88
N LEU A 214 0.07 1.47 6.86
CA LEU A 214 1.33 0.98 7.41
C LEU A 214 1.15 0.16 8.70
N GLY A 215 -0.05 -0.32 9.01
CA GLY A 215 -0.35 -1.06 10.24
C GLY A 215 0.53 -2.31 10.44
N SER A 216 1.05 -2.91 9.37
CA SER A 216 2.00 -4.04 9.47
C SER A 216 3.34 -3.67 10.13
N TYR A 217 3.70 -2.38 10.14
CA TYR A 217 4.93 -1.87 10.74
C TYR A 217 4.73 -1.35 12.17
N GLU A 218 3.51 -1.42 12.69
CA GLU A 218 3.17 -0.90 14.03
C GLU A 218 3.94 -1.65 15.12
N THR A 219 4.03 -2.99 15.04
CA THR A 219 4.82 -3.78 15.99
C THR A 219 6.31 -3.45 15.93
N THR A 220 6.85 -3.21 14.74
CA THR A 220 8.26 -2.83 14.60
C THR A 220 8.53 -1.43 15.12
N LEU A 221 7.57 -0.52 14.98
CA LEU A 221 7.67 0.82 15.56
C LEU A 221 7.64 0.76 17.09
N ASP A 222 6.69 0.03 17.68
CA ASP A 222 6.55 -0.12 19.12
C ASP A 222 7.85 -0.69 19.76
N GLU A 223 8.48 -1.68 19.12
CA GLU A 223 9.79 -2.22 19.55
C GLU A 223 10.91 -1.17 19.50
N LEU A 224 10.94 -0.35 18.45
CA LEU A 224 11.95 0.70 18.27
C LEU A 224 11.77 1.87 19.26
N GLU A 225 10.52 2.24 19.56
CA GLU A 225 10.19 3.24 20.57
C GLU A 225 10.61 2.78 21.97
N VAL A 226 10.36 1.51 22.33
CA VAL A 226 10.81 0.93 23.60
C VAL A 226 12.35 0.89 23.68
N SER A 227 13.03 0.71 22.56
CA SER A 227 14.50 0.71 22.50
C SER A 227 15.15 2.11 22.56
N ALA A 228 14.34 3.18 22.69
CA ALA A 228 14.78 4.58 22.75
C ALA A 228 15.65 5.02 21.55
N GLN A 229 15.40 4.45 20.36
CA GLN A 229 16.10 4.86 19.14
C GLN A 229 15.54 6.14 18.51
N PHE A 230 14.31 6.50 18.86
CA PHE A 230 13.74 7.82 18.55
C PHE A 230 14.02 8.79 19.70
N GLN A 231 14.23 10.07 19.38
CA GLN A 231 14.28 11.12 20.39
C GLN A 231 12.96 11.16 21.15
N GLU A 232 13.05 11.26 22.49
CA GLU A 232 11.88 11.57 23.31
C GLU A 232 11.31 12.91 22.84
N THR A 233 10.08 12.90 22.34
CA THR A 233 9.36 14.14 22.11
C THR A 233 8.97 14.76 23.44
N TYR A 234 8.81 16.08 23.45
CA TYR A 234 8.35 16.84 24.63
C TYR A 234 7.15 16.18 25.34
N PHE A 235 6.31 15.46 24.58
CA PHE A 235 5.14 14.74 25.06
C PHE A 235 5.41 13.33 25.60
N SER A 236 6.35 12.56 25.02
CA SER A 236 6.74 11.25 25.59
C SER A 236 7.36 11.43 26.98
N ALA A 237 8.10 12.52 27.17
CA ALA A 237 8.65 12.94 28.46
C ALA A 237 7.57 13.31 29.49
N LEU A 238 6.40 13.84 29.06
CA LEU A 238 5.26 14.16 29.93
C LEU A 238 4.44 12.92 30.33
N THR A 239 4.44 11.86 29.50
CA THR A 239 3.69 10.62 29.75
C THR A 239 4.50 9.52 30.43
N ASN A 240 5.78 9.76 30.72
CA ASN A 240 6.66 8.85 31.47
C ASN A 240 6.11 8.62 32.90
N GLY A 241 5.16 7.68 33.00
CA GLY A 241 4.47 7.27 34.22
C GLY A 241 3.10 6.61 34.02
N GLN A 242 2.46 6.70 32.84
CA GLN A 242 1.20 6.01 32.58
C GLN A 242 1.28 5.15 31.31
N SER A 243 1.45 3.84 31.51
CA SER A 243 1.24 2.84 30.46
C SER A 243 -0.14 3.02 29.81
N PRO A 244 -0.31 2.78 28.50
CA PRO A 244 -1.63 2.81 27.87
C PRO A 244 -2.56 1.79 28.53
N PRO A 245 -3.86 2.09 28.73
CA PRO A 245 -4.79 1.12 29.29
C PRO A 245 -4.87 -0.08 28.36
N HIS A 246 -4.60 -1.24 28.95
CA HIS A 246 -4.80 -2.58 28.43
C HIS A 246 -5.92 -2.67 27.38
N LYS A 247 -5.56 -3.22 26.21
CA LYS A 247 -6.49 -3.77 25.21
C LYS A 247 -7.59 -4.59 25.89
N LEU A 248 -8.84 -4.38 25.46
CA LEU A 248 -9.99 -5.22 25.79
C LEU A 248 -9.61 -6.70 25.63
N LYS A 249 -9.71 -7.46 26.72
CA LYS A 249 -9.56 -8.91 26.74
C LYS A 249 -10.64 -9.55 25.86
N GLN A 250 -10.23 -10.24 24.80
CA GLN A 250 -10.98 -11.40 24.33
C GLN A 250 -10.55 -12.62 25.15
N GLU A 251 -11.54 -13.25 25.75
CA GLU A 251 -11.44 -14.44 26.57
C GLU A 251 -10.98 -15.65 25.74
N THR A 252 -9.85 -16.25 26.11
CA THR A 252 -9.59 -17.66 25.85
C THR A 252 -9.29 -18.35 27.18
N LYS A 253 -10.14 -19.33 27.50
CA LYS A 253 -10.15 -20.11 28.73
C LYS A 253 -8.81 -20.81 28.97
N SER A 254 -8.41 -20.74 30.24
CA SER A 254 -7.33 -21.44 30.91
C SER A 254 -7.42 -22.96 30.82
N THR A 255 -6.27 -23.62 30.68
CA THR A 255 -6.01 -24.89 31.39
C THR A 255 -4.69 -24.73 32.13
N GLN A 256 -4.76 -24.89 33.45
CA GLN A 256 -3.66 -24.80 34.42
C GLN A 256 -2.58 -25.85 34.15
N PHE A 257 -1.32 -25.54 34.47
CA PHE A 257 -0.55 -26.34 35.43
C PHE A 257 0.51 -25.48 36.14
N VAL A 258 0.78 -25.85 37.38
CA VAL A 258 1.30 -25.05 38.50
C VAL A 258 2.83 -25.06 38.59
N SER A 259 3.33 -23.91 39.07
CA SER A 259 4.66 -23.53 39.55
C SER A 259 5.44 -24.57 40.38
N SER A 260 6.78 -24.53 40.29
CA SER A 260 7.66 -24.28 41.46
C SER A 260 9.14 -24.10 41.07
N GLN A 261 9.62 -22.86 41.20
CA GLN A 261 10.94 -22.56 41.76
C GLN A 261 10.89 -23.01 43.24
N ASP A 262 11.88 -23.63 43.89
CA ASP A 262 13.32 -23.37 43.98
C ASP A 262 14.04 -24.65 44.43
N VAL A 263 15.22 -24.99 43.86
CA VAL A 263 16.40 -25.44 44.63
C VAL A 263 17.65 -25.10 43.80
N LYS A 264 18.42 -24.11 44.25
CA LYS A 264 19.79 -23.85 43.79
C LYS A 264 20.78 -24.83 44.44
N ALA A 265 21.86 -25.09 43.71
CA ALA A 265 23.16 -25.63 44.12
C ALA A 265 23.33 -27.17 44.07
N ALA A 266 23.83 -27.66 42.93
CA ALA A 266 24.92 -28.65 42.78
C ALA A 266 24.85 -29.34 41.40
N ALA A 267 25.38 -28.73 40.34
CA ALA A 267 25.63 -29.40 39.05
C ALA A 267 26.57 -28.60 38.15
N ALA A 268 27.81 -28.40 38.60
CA ALA A 268 28.86 -27.79 37.79
C ALA A 268 30.19 -28.54 37.98
N THR A 269 30.20 -29.86 37.72
CA THR A 269 31.43 -30.68 37.77
C THR A 269 31.33 -32.03 37.04
N ALA A 270 30.57 -32.13 35.95
CA ALA A 270 30.48 -33.40 35.19
C ALA A 270 30.50 -33.26 33.65
N THR A 271 30.52 -32.05 33.09
CA THR A 271 30.41 -31.83 31.64
C THR A 271 31.71 -31.43 30.94
N THR A 272 32.82 -31.32 31.68
CA THR A 272 34.15 -30.97 31.13
C THR A 272 35.00 -32.20 30.80
N ALA A 273 34.88 -33.31 31.55
CA ALA A 273 35.72 -34.50 31.31
C ALA A 273 35.34 -35.30 30.05
N LYS A 274 34.06 -35.27 29.62
CA LYS A 274 33.61 -36.01 28.42
C LYS A 274 34.00 -35.36 27.09
N LYS A 275 34.27 -34.05 27.07
CA LYS A 275 34.63 -33.33 25.84
C LYS A 275 36.12 -33.44 25.51
N GLU A 276 36.98 -33.67 26.51
CA GLU A 276 38.42 -33.84 26.29
C GLU A 276 38.77 -35.23 25.73
N GLU A 277 38.11 -36.31 26.18
CA GLU A 277 38.33 -37.66 25.63
C GLU A 277 37.86 -37.79 24.16
N GLU A 278 36.76 -37.13 23.77
CA GLU A 278 36.28 -37.14 22.38
C GLU A 278 37.21 -36.36 21.44
N ALA A 279 37.83 -35.27 21.91
CA ALA A 279 38.77 -34.49 21.12
C ALA A 279 40.11 -35.20 20.90
N GLU A 280 40.60 -35.95 21.90
CA GLU A 280 41.80 -36.79 21.79
C GLU A 280 41.60 -38.01 20.89
N SER A 281 40.40 -38.59 20.90
CA SER A 281 39.99 -39.68 20.00
C SER A 281 40.01 -39.26 18.54
N LEU A 282 39.45 -38.09 18.22
CA LEU A 282 39.37 -37.54 16.86
C LEU A 282 40.74 -37.17 16.28
N THR A 283 41.64 -36.63 17.11
CA THR A 283 43.00 -36.27 16.69
C THR A 283 43.86 -37.50 16.39
N LYS A 284 43.75 -38.58 17.20
CA LYS A 284 44.39 -39.87 16.88
C LYS A 284 43.84 -40.50 15.60
N GLN A 285 42.55 -40.35 15.33
CA GLN A 285 41.93 -40.88 14.12
C GLN A 285 42.39 -40.12 12.85
N MET A 286 42.57 -38.80 12.94
CA MET A 286 43.15 -38.00 11.85
C MET A 286 44.62 -38.33 11.58
N GLN A 287 45.43 -38.58 12.61
CA GLN A 287 46.83 -38.97 12.43
C GLN A 287 46.99 -40.33 11.73
N ARG A 288 46.16 -41.32 12.07
CA ARG A 288 46.16 -42.64 11.41
C ARG A 288 45.81 -42.55 9.92
N LEU A 289 44.84 -41.71 9.56
CA LEU A 289 44.45 -41.50 8.15
C LEU A 289 45.56 -40.81 7.34
N GLN A 290 46.35 -39.92 7.95
CA GLN A 290 47.51 -39.32 7.27
C GLN A 290 48.65 -40.31 7.08
N GLU A 291 48.87 -41.20 8.06
CA GLU A 291 49.91 -42.25 7.98
C GLU A 291 49.56 -43.34 6.94
N GLU A 292 48.28 -43.69 6.81
CA GLU A 292 47.81 -44.57 5.73
C GLU A 292 47.98 -43.96 4.33
N ARG A 293 47.80 -42.63 4.19
CA ARG A 293 48.09 -41.96 2.91
C ARG A 293 49.57 -41.99 2.57
N ARG A 294 50.46 -41.72 3.54
CA ARG A 294 51.91 -41.83 3.32
C ARG A 294 52.34 -43.26 2.93
N LYS A 295 51.73 -44.29 3.53
CA LYS A 295 51.99 -45.69 3.15
C LYS A 295 51.45 -46.05 1.77
N LYS A 296 50.35 -45.45 1.32
CA LYS A 296 49.80 -45.63 -0.04
C LYS A 296 50.64 -44.91 -1.10
N GLU A 297 51.14 -43.72 -0.80
CA GLU A 297 52.05 -42.98 -1.70
C GLU A 297 53.43 -43.66 -1.81
N GLY A 298 53.95 -44.22 -0.71
CA GLY A 298 55.19 -45.01 -0.72
C GLY A 298 55.08 -46.34 -1.47
N LYS A 299 53.90 -46.98 -1.50
CA LYS A 299 53.67 -48.23 -2.24
C LYS A 299 53.39 -48.02 -3.73
N ALA A 300 52.91 -46.84 -4.15
CA ALA A 300 52.72 -46.50 -5.56
C ALA A 300 54.05 -46.19 -6.29
N GLY A 301 55.11 -45.88 -5.55
CA GLY A 301 56.45 -45.60 -6.12
C GLY A 301 57.33 -46.82 -6.38
N GLN A 302 56.94 -48.03 -5.96
CA GLN A 302 57.76 -49.25 -6.05
C GLN A 302 57.23 -50.31 -7.05
N THR A 303 56.20 -50.00 -7.84
CA THR A 303 55.60 -50.94 -8.82
C THR A 303 55.66 -50.45 -10.27
N MET A 304 56.64 -49.61 -10.63
CA MET A 304 56.77 -49.03 -11.98
C MET A 304 58.20 -49.10 -12.54
N LEU A 305 58.95 -50.16 -12.25
CA LEU A 305 60.22 -50.46 -12.93
C LEU A 305 60.26 -51.94 -13.33
N GLU A 306 59.65 -52.27 -14.48
CA GLU A 306 60.12 -53.32 -15.39
C GLU A 306 59.45 -53.12 -16.77
N GLU A 307 60.27 -53.21 -17.82
CA GLU A 307 60.02 -53.17 -19.28
C GLU A 307 58.89 -54.13 -19.74
N GLU A 308 58.25 -54.12 -20.91
CA GLU A 308 58.54 -53.65 -22.28
C GLU A 308 57.24 -53.77 -23.13
N ASP A 309 57.24 -53.18 -24.33
CA ASP A 309 56.49 -53.55 -25.56
C ASP A 309 55.04 -53.10 -25.94
N LEU A 310 55.02 -52.27 -27.01
CA LEU A 310 54.11 -52.19 -28.18
C LEU A 310 52.69 -51.55 -28.06
N PRO A 311 52.15 -50.99 -29.17
CA PRO A 311 51.27 -49.81 -29.14
C PRO A 311 49.79 -50.15 -29.41
N GLN A 312 48.84 -49.48 -28.73
CA GLN A 312 47.57 -49.05 -29.31
C GLN A 312 46.69 -48.22 -28.36
N GLN A 313 46.35 -47.01 -28.83
CA GLN A 313 45.14 -46.19 -28.62
C GLN A 313 44.30 -46.38 -27.35
N GLN A 314 44.15 -45.31 -26.55
CA GLN A 314 42.85 -44.89 -25.97
C GLN A 314 42.87 -43.44 -25.41
N LEU A 315 41.70 -42.79 -25.49
CA LEU A 315 41.37 -41.36 -25.40
C LEU A 315 42.18 -40.46 -24.44
N GLN A 316 42.70 -39.35 -24.99
CA GLN A 316 43.01 -38.15 -24.20
C GLN A 316 41.71 -37.43 -23.79
N GLU A 317 41.34 -37.46 -22.51
CA GLU A 317 40.51 -36.39 -21.95
C GLU A 317 41.34 -35.11 -21.79
N PRO A 318 40.89 -33.95 -22.28
CA PRO A 318 41.62 -32.71 -22.04
C PRO A 318 41.52 -32.33 -20.56
N ARG A 319 42.64 -32.44 -19.84
CA ARG A 319 42.81 -31.88 -18.49
C ARG A 319 42.42 -30.40 -18.51
N LYS A 320 41.22 -30.07 -18.02
CA LYS A 320 40.80 -28.67 -17.77
C LYS A 320 41.75 -28.07 -16.75
N ARG A 321 42.70 -27.25 -17.21
CA ARG A 321 43.51 -26.41 -16.34
C ARG A 321 42.58 -25.40 -15.68
N PHE A 322 42.26 -25.61 -14.41
CA PHE A 322 41.53 -24.61 -13.63
C PHE A 322 42.44 -23.39 -13.48
N SER A 323 42.22 -22.39 -14.32
CA SER A 323 42.90 -21.11 -14.21
C SER A 323 42.50 -20.49 -12.88
N PHE A 324 43.47 -20.05 -12.08
CA PHE A 324 43.22 -19.31 -10.84
C PHE A 324 42.27 -18.12 -11.08
N ALA A 325 42.37 -17.48 -12.26
CA ALA A 325 41.46 -16.42 -12.69
C ALA A 325 40.00 -16.88 -12.85
N TYR A 326 39.76 -18.14 -13.24
CA TYR A 326 38.41 -18.71 -13.33
C TYR A 326 37.81 -18.97 -11.94
N ILE A 327 38.64 -19.42 -10.99
CA ILE A 327 38.22 -19.65 -9.60
C ILE A 327 37.93 -18.32 -8.91
N THR A 328 38.79 -17.30 -9.05
CA THR A 328 38.54 -15.97 -8.48
C THR A 328 37.30 -15.32 -9.10
N LEU A 329 37.11 -15.45 -10.42
CA LEU A 329 35.90 -14.98 -11.10
C LEU A 329 34.64 -15.71 -10.59
N GLN A 330 34.69 -17.03 -10.38
CA GLN A 330 33.56 -17.78 -9.83
C GLN A 330 33.23 -17.40 -8.39
N VAL A 331 34.23 -17.13 -7.55
CA VAL A 331 34.01 -16.69 -6.16
C VAL A 331 33.40 -15.29 -6.13
N VAL A 332 33.83 -14.39 -7.02
CA VAL A 332 33.25 -13.04 -7.16
C VAL A 332 31.83 -13.12 -7.74
N LEU A 333 31.57 -14.01 -8.70
CA LEU A 333 30.26 -14.17 -9.33
C LEU A 333 29.28 -15.03 -8.51
N ALA A 334 29.75 -15.82 -7.54
CA ALA A 334 28.89 -16.69 -6.74
C ALA A 334 27.83 -15.90 -5.94
N PRO A 335 28.16 -14.79 -5.24
CA PRO A 335 27.16 -13.92 -4.61
C PRO A 335 26.18 -13.32 -5.61
N PHE A 336 26.63 -12.91 -6.80
CA PHE A 336 25.76 -12.38 -7.83
C PHE A 336 24.83 -13.46 -8.40
N ARG A 337 25.32 -14.69 -8.54
CA ARG A 337 24.52 -15.84 -8.98
C ARG A 337 23.49 -16.23 -7.94
N THR A 338 23.82 -16.23 -6.66
CA THR A 338 22.85 -16.52 -5.59
C THR A 338 21.83 -15.40 -5.45
N PHE A 339 22.26 -14.14 -5.54
CA PHE A 339 21.36 -12.98 -5.61
C PHE A 339 20.43 -13.06 -6.83
N TRP A 340 20.95 -13.40 -8.01
CA TRP A 340 20.17 -13.58 -9.23
C TRP A 340 19.19 -14.75 -9.12
N MET A 341 19.61 -15.88 -8.54
CA MET A 341 18.71 -17.01 -8.29
C MET A 341 17.65 -16.68 -7.24
N TYR A 342 17.96 -15.87 -6.22
CA TYR A 342 17.01 -15.42 -5.22
C TYR A 342 15.97 -14.47 -5.83
N ILE A 343 16.40 -13.51 -6.65
CA ILE A 343 15.51 -12.66 -7.46
C ILE A 343 14.66 -13.52 -8.39
N MET A 344 15.26 -14.49 -9.09
CA MET A 344 14.50 -15.36 -9.98
C MET A 344 13.52 -16.25 -9.22
N ALA A 345 13.86 -16.75 -8.03
CA ALA A 345 12.97 -17.58 -7.20
C ALA A 345 11.76 -16.79 -6.70
N THR A 346 11.97 -15.59 -6.15
CA THR A 346 10.88 -14.70 -5.72
C THR A 346 10.01 -14.27 -6.90
N MET A 347 10.61 -14.06 -8.08
CA MET A 347 9.91 -13.73 -9.31
C MET A 347 9.16 -14.93 -9.92
N THR A 348 9.67 -16.16 -9.81
CA THR A 348 8.98 -17.38 -10.31
C THR A 348 7.81 -17.79 -9.43
N GLN A 349 7.87 -17.55 -8.11
CA GLN A 349 6.71 -17.72 -7.23
C GLN A 349 5.56 -16.77 -7.60
N SER A 350 5.89 -15.63 -8.23
CA SER A 350 4.96 -14.67 -8.82
C SER A 350 4.34 -15.16 -10.15
N GLN A 351 5.00 -16.06 -10.89
CA GLN A 351 4.55 -16.53 -12.22
C GLN A 351 3.36 -17.50 -12.18
N GLU A 352 3.16 -18.30 -11.13
CA GLU A 352 2.00 -19.21 -11.04
C GLU A 352 0.67 -18.47 -10.87
N HIS A 353 0.69 -17.31 -10.20
CA HIS A 353 -0.47 -16.41 -10.11
C HIS A 353 -0.73 -15.66 -11.44
N TYR A 354 0.30 -15.54 -12.29
CA TYR A 354 0.33 -14.72 -13.51
C TYR A 354 -0.52 -15.28 -14.66
N HIS A 355 -0.59 -16.60 -14.82
CA HIS A 355 -1.32 -17.20 -15.94
C HIS A 355 -2.85 -17.08 -15.83
N ARG A 356 -3.39 -16.82 -14.62
CA ARG A 356 -4.84 -16.63 -14.43
C ARG A 356 -5.32 -15.21 -14.75
N VAL A 357 -4.44 -14.20 -14.72
CA VAL A 357 -4.84 -12.78 -14.82
C VAL A 357 -4.61 -12.18 -16.21
N ASN A 358 -3.79 -12.81 -17.06
CA ASN A 358 -3.27 -12.16 -18.27
C ASN A 358 -4.00 -12.54 -19.59
N GLN A 359 -5.34 -12.51 -19.60
CA GLN A 359 -6.13 -12.62 -20.84
C GLN A 359 -6.43 -11.27 -21.50
N HIS A 360 -6.14 -10.14 -20.85
CA HIS A 360 -6.39 -8.81 -21.43
C HIS A 360 -5.20 -8.32 -22.28
N LYS A 361 -5.53 -7.88 -23.49
CA LYS A 361 -4.61 -7.41 -24.53
C LYS A 361 -4.03 -6.04 -24.15
N LYS A 362 -2.84 -6.03 -23.53
CA LYS A 362 -2.20 -4.81 -22.99
C LYS A 362 -1.66 -3.88 -24.08
N ARG A 363 -2.14 -2.63 -24.06
CA ARG A 363 -1.73 -1.50 -24.93
C ARG A 363 -0.42 -0.82 -24.45
N THR A 364 0.08 -1.20 -23.28
CA THR A 364 1.20 -0.57 -22.53
C THR A 364 2.61 -0.99 -22.94
N ARG A 365 2.77 -1.81 -23.99
CA ARG A 365 4.04 -2.51 -24.33
C ARG A 365 5.24 -1.60 -24.70
N GLN A 366 5.10 -0.27 -24.68
CA GLN A 366 6.14 0.69 -25.06
C GLN A 366 6.36 1.87 -24.08
N MET A 367 5.61 1.95 -22.96
CA MET A 367 5.76 3.05 -22.00
C MET A 367 6.65 2.65 -20.82
N ARG A 368 7.52 3.57 -20.38
CA ARG A 368 8.42 3.37 -19.24
C ARG A 368 7.64 3.64 -17.96
N LEU A 369 7.22 2.58 -17.26
CA LEU A 369 6.34 2.68 -16.09
C LEU A 369 7.07 3.22 -14.86
N VAL A 370 8.38 3.00 -14.78
CA VAL A 370 9.21 3.36 -13.62
C VAL A 370 9.57 4.85 -13.58
N GLU A 371 9.74 5.47 -14.76
CA GLU A 371 10.32 6.82 -14.88
C GLU A 371 9.49 7.88 -14.14
N PRO A 372 8.16 7.98 -14.30
CA PRO A 372 7.37 8.98 -13.56
C PRO A 372 7.34 8.76 -12.05
N LEU A 373 7.36 7.50 -11.59
CA LEU A 373 7.45 7.20 -10.16
C LEU A 373 8.78 7.66 -9.57
N MET A 374 9.87 7.44 -10.29
CA MET A 374 11.19 7.87 -9.84
C MET A 374 11.33 9.38 -9.86
N GLU A 375 10.79 10.06 -10.86
CA GLU A 375 10.70 11.53 -10.88
C GLU A 375 9.91 12.06 -9.68
N PHE A 376 8.76 11.46 -9.37
CA PHE A 376 8.00 11.83 -8.18
C PHE A 376 8.81 11.62 -6.89
N VAL A 377 9.45 10.46 -6.74
CA VAL A 377 10.29 10.18 -5.56
C VAL A 377 11.42 11.21 -5.44
N PHE A 378 12.09 11.53 -6.55
CA PHE A 378 13.16 12.54 -6.59
C PHE A 378 12.69 13.93 -6.12
N ILE A 379 11.53 14.37 -6.62
CA ILE A 379 10.94 15.66 -6.21
C ILE A 379 10.51 15.57 -4.75
N ALA A 380 9.79 14.51 -4.36
CA ALA A 380 9.28 14.33 -3.00
C ALA A 380 10.41 14.33 -1.96
N SER A 381 11.50 13.59 -2.18
CA SER A 381 12.64 13.52 -1.25
C SER A 381 13.61 14.73 -1.31
N GLN A 382 13.26 15.78 -2.05
CA GLN A 382 14.03 17.04 -2.13
C GLN A 382 15.48 16.84 -2.61
N VAL A 383 15.70 15.89 -3.51
CA VAL A 383 17.06 15.53 -3.96
C VAL A 383 17.81 16.73 -4.57
N GLU A 384 17.11 17.67 -5.20
CA GLU A 384 17.71 18.89 -5.78
C GLU A 384 18.46 19.76 -4.76
N GLU A 385 18.01 19.78 -3.50
CA GLU A 385 18.62 20.61 -2.46
C GLU A 385 19.85 19.94 -1.84
N ARG A 386 20.11 18.67 -2.20
CA ARG A 386 21.14 17.82 -1.62
C ARG A 386 22.16 17.44 -2.72
N PRO A 387 23.33 18.09 -2.78
CA PRO A 387 24.25 17.94 -3.91
C PRO A 387 24.78 16.50 -4.05
N VAL A 388 24.95 15.77 -2.94
CA VAL A 388 25.44 14.39 -2.95
C VAL A 388 24.36 13.43 -3.46
N LEU A 389 23.11 13.52 -2.95
CA LEU A 389 21.97 12.77 -3.48
C LEU A 389 21.69 13.10 -4.95
N GLN A 390 21.77 14.38 -5.35
CA GLN A 390 21.60 14.80 -6.74
C GLN A 390 22.66 14.16 -7.64
N TRP A 391 23.93 14.19 -7.20
CA TRP A 391 25.00 13.51 -7.91
C TRP A 391 24.77 11.99 -7.97
N ALA A 392 24.39 11.36 -6.86
CA ALA A 392 24.10 9.93 -6.81
C ALA A 392 22.96 9.56 -7.76
N TRP A 393 21.91 10.38 -7.80
CA TRP A 393 20.79 10.22 -8.71
C TRP A 393 21.22 10.34 -10.18
N GLN A 394 22.04 11.34 -10.52
CA GLN A 394 22.60 11.51 -11.86
C GLN A 394 23.49 10.32 -12.26
N MET A 395 24.31 9.81 -11.33
CA MET A 395 25.13 8.61 -11.57
C MET A 395 24.26 7.38 -11.77
N MET A 396 23.20 7.20 -10.98
CA MET A 396 22.21 6.14 -11.18
C MET A 396 21.52 6.28 -12.54
N ALA A 397 21.07 7.47 -12.91
CA ALA A 397 20.44 7.72 -14.21
C ALA A 397 21.41 7.47 -15.38
N MET A 398 22.69 7.84 -15.25
CA MET A 398 23.69 7.70 -16.32
C MET A 398 24.21 6.28 -16.48
N PHE A 399 24.39 5.53 -15.39
CA PHE A 399 25.01 4.21 -15.41
C PHE A 399 24.02 3.07 -15.14
N PHE A 400 23.13 3.23 -14.16
CA PHE A 400 22.20 2.18 -13.76
C PHE A 400 21.03 2.04 -14.75
N TRP A 401 20.46 3.14 -15.24
CA TRP A 401 19.33 3.07 -16.19
C TRP A 401 19.70 2.42 -17.54
N PRO A 402 20.83 2.74 -18.19
CA PRO A 402 21.26 2.01 -19.38
C PRO A 402 21.59 0.54 -19.10
N LEU A 403 22.13 0.22 -17.92
CA LEU A 403 22.43 -1.16 -17.52
C LEU A 403 21.13 -1.97 -17.37
N ILE A 404 20.14 -1.45 -16.64
CA ILE A 404 18.80 -2.05 -16.52
C ILE A 404 18.22 -2.34 -17.91
N ARG A 405 18.38 -1.40 -18.85
CA ARG A 405 17.89 -1.55 -20.22
C ARG A 405 18.61 -2.68 -20.97
N VAL A 406 19.94 -2.69 -20.95
CA VAL A 406 20.75 -3.67 -21.69
C VAL A 406 20.54 -5.10 -21.16
N PHE A 407 20.41 -5.26 -19.84
CA PHE A 407 20.21 -6.57 -19.22
C PHE A 407 18.74 -7.03 -19.18
N GLY A 408 17.82 -6.30 -19.84
CA GLY A 408 16.40 -6.62 -19.83
C GLY A 408 15.72 -6.46 -18.47
N GLY A 409 16.40 -5.85 -17.50
CA GLY A 409 15.86 -5.53 -16.18
C GLY A 409 14.67 -4.59 -16.25
N GLY A 410 14.58 -3.74 -17.27
CA GLY A 410 13.42 -2.85 -17.46
C GLY A 410 12.11 -3.63 -17.54
N LEU A 411 12.10 -4.74 -18.31
CA LEU A 411 10.93 -5.62 -18.42
C LEU A 411 10.57 -6.32 -17.11
N LEU A 412 11.55 -6.55 -16.23
CA LEU A 412 11.32 -7.14 -14.92
C LEU A 412 10.69 -6.12 -13.97
N ILE A 413 11.20 -4.89 -13.96
CA ILE A 413 10.65 -3.82 -13.10
C ILE A 413 9.25 -3.45 -13.58
N ASP A 414 9.02 -3.33 -14.89
CA ASP A 414 7.69 -3.05 -15.45
C ASP A 414 6.68 -4.15 -15.04
N LYS A 415 7.07 -5.43 -15.12
CA LYS A 415 6.23 -6.55 -14.66
C LYS A 415 6.00 -6.54 -13.15
N PHE A 416 7.02 -6.19 -12.37
CA PHE A 416 6.90 -6.09 -10.92
C PHE A 416 5.91 -4.98 -10.54
N LEU A 417 6.05 -3.79 -11.12
CA LEU A 417 5.14 -2.67 -10.89
C LEU A 417 3.70 -3.01 -11.30
N GLU A 418 3.52 -3.67 -12.44
CA GLU A 418 2.21 -4.13 -12.88
C GLU A 418 1.61 -5.14 -11.89
N GLN A 419 2.42 -6.06 -11.35
CA GLN A 419 1.97 -6.97 -10.31
C GLN A 419 1.66 -6.24 -9.00
N THR A 420 2.41 -5.20 -8.64
CA THR A 420 2.10 -4.35 -7.49
C THR A 420 0.74 -3.66 -7.67
N VAL A 421 0.46 -3.13 -8.86
CA VAL A 421 -0.86 -2.55 -9.19
C VAL A 421 -1.97 -3.58 -9.04
N LEU A 422 -1.79 -4.78 -9.60
CA LEU A 422 -2.76 -5.87 -9.46
C LEU A 422 -2.93 -6.34 -8.00
N HIS A 423 -1.86 -6.30 -7.21
CA HIS A 423 -1.92 -6.61 -5.79
C HIS A 423 -2.72 -5.54 -5.05
N VAL A 424 -2.43 -4.25 -5.27
CA VAL A 424 -3.17 -3.12 -4.69
C VAL A 424 -4.66 -3.15 -5.07
N LEU A 425 -4.98 -3.69 -6.26
CA LEU A 425 -6.36 -3.87 -6.74
C LEU A 425 -6.96 -5.25 -6.45
N SER A 426 -6.33 -6.05 -5.58
CA SER A 426 -6.86 -7.36 -5.22
C SER A 426 -8.17 -7.21 -4.42
N GLU A 427 -8.98 -8.27 -4.41
CA GLU A 427 -10.24 -8.33 -3.67
C GLU A 427 -10.06 -7.94 -2.19
N ASP A 428 -9.02 -8.45 -1.54
CA ASP A 428 -8.74 -8.18 -0.13
C ASP A 428 -8.43 -6.70 0.13
N HIS A 429 -7.68 -6.06 -0.77
CA HIS A 429 -7.33 -4.63 -0.66
C HIS A 429 -8.52 -3.73 -0.98
N VAL A 430 -9.35 -4.09 -1.97
CA VAL A 430 -10.61 -3.35 -2.24
C VAL A 430 -11.53 -3.41 -1.03
N VAL A 431 -11.68 -4.57 -0.39
CA VAL A 431 -12.43 -4.70 0.87
C VAL A 431 -11.82 -3.84 1.97
N PHE A 432 -10.49 -3.80 2.09
CA PHE A 432 -9.79 -2.92 3.02
C PHE A 432 -10.09 -1.43 2.73
N TYR A 433 -10.03 -0.99 1.47
CA TYR A 433 -10.34 0.40 1.10
C TYR A 433 -11.80 0.76 1.34
N LEU A 434 -12.73 -0.15 1.08
CA LEU A 434 -14.14 0.03 1.41
C LEU A 434 -14.33 0.18 2.92
N ARG A 435 -13.64 -0.62 3.74
CA ARG A 435 -13.68 -0.46 5.21
C ARG A 435 -13.03 0.83 5.67
N LEU A 436 -11.91 1.21 5.07
CA LEU A 436 -11.24 2.47 5.35
C LEU A 436 -12.17 3.66 5.06
N GLY A 437 -12.86 3.66 3.91
CA GLY A 437 -13.84 4.67 3.56
C GLY A 437 -15.04 4.70 4.51
N SER A 438 -15.47 3.54 5.03
CA SER A 438 -16.57 3.49 6.00
C SER A 438 -16.13 4.02 7.35
N ASP A 439 -14.89 3.72 7.77
CA ASP A 439 -14.33 4.28 9.01
C ASP A 439 -14.10 5.78 8.90
N LEU A 440 -13.80 6.28 7.70
CA LEU A 440 -13.63 7.70 7.42
C LEU A 440 -14.96 8.44 7.53
N LEU A 441 -15.99 7.98 6.81
CA LEU A 441 -17.29 8.66 6.74
C LEU A 441 -18.22 8.33 7.92
N TRP A 442 -18.08 7.15 8.51
CA TRP A 442 -18.87 6.63 9.62
C TRP A 442 -17.98 6.01 10.72
N PRO A 443 -17.14 6.81 11.41
CA PRO A 443 -16.42 6.31 12.57
C PRO A 443 -17.41 5.73 13.60
N ASP A 444 -17.13 4.52 14.10
CA ASP A 444 -18.01 3.76 15.00
C ASP A 444 -19.44 3.55 14.47
N GLY A 445 -19.62 3.64 13.15
CA GLY A 445 -20.91 3.51 12.49
C GLY A 445 -21.82 4.71 12.66
N VAL A 446 -21.33 5.88 13.05
CA VAL A 446 -22.08 7.15 13.13
C VAL A 446 -21.55 8.09 12.05
N PHE A 447 -22.44 8.65 11.21
CA PHE A 447 -22.00 9.58 10.17
C PHE A 447 -21.25 10.76 10.79
N ILE A 448 -20.17 11.23 10.16
CA ILE A 448 -19.48 12.44 10.61
C ILE A 448 -20.49 13.60 10.64
N GLN A 449 -21.06 13.85 11.81
CA GLN A 449 -21.84 15.04 12.12
C GLN A 449 -20.96 15.85 13.04
N ARG A 450 -20.41 16.97 12.54
CA ARG A 450 -19.65 17.97 13.30
C ARG A 450 -18.98 17.38 14.55
N ALA A 451 -18.18 16.31 14.38
CA ALA A 451 -17.37 15.82 15.46
C ALA A 451 -16.48 17.00 15.87
N ASP A 452 -16.26 17.19 17.17
CA ASP A 452 -15.38 18.25 17.63
C ASP A 452 -14.05 18.08 16.87
N PRO A 453 -13.55 19.16 16.22
CA PRO A 453 -12.34 19.05 15.43
C PRO A 453 -11.24 18.46 16.31
N PRO A 454 -10.42 17.53 15.78
CA PRO A 454 -9.41 16.87 16.59
C PRO A 454 -8.54 17.92 17.26
N THR A 455 -8.29 17.72 18.55
CA THR A 455 -7.52 18.67 19.35
C THR A 455 -6.15 18.89 18.72
N PRO A 456 -5.53 20.07 18.88
CA PRO A 456 -4.19 20.31 18.32
C PRO A 456 -3.19 19.25 18.78
N LEU A 457 -3.36 18.72 20.00
CA LEU A 457 -2.58 17.62 20.54
C LEU A 457 -2.78 16.31 19.75
N GLN A 458 -4.02 15.90 19.50
CA GLN A 458 -4.31 14.68 18.74
C GLN A 458 -3.79 14.78 17.30
N ARG A 459 -3.84 15.97 16.70
CA ARG A 459 -3.27 16.21 15.36
C ARG A 459 -1.77 16.00 15.33
N GLU A 460 -1.07 16.57 16.29
CA GLU A 460 0.37 16.41 16.42
C GLU A 460 0.75 14.95 16.65
N GLN A 461 0.05 14.24 17.54
CA GLN A 461 0.27 12.82 17.79
C GLN A 461 0.07 11.95 16.55
N MET A 462 -0.99 12.22 15.78
CA MET A 462 -1.27 11.47 14.55
C MET A 462 -0.20 11.73 13.48
N ARG A 463 0.26 12.99 13.37
CA ARG A 463 1.35 13.38 12.47
C ARG A 463 2.65 12.66 12.83
N GLU A 464 3.09 12.78 14.08
CA GLU A 464 4.32 12.16 14.58
C GLU A 464 4.30 10.64 14.38
N ARG A 465 3.16 10.00 14.67
CA ARG A 465 2.99 8.55 14.46
C ARG A 465 3.09 8.17 12.98
N ALA A 466 2.47 8.94 12.09
CA ALA A 466 2.55 8.70 10.65
C ALA A 466 3.98 8.84 10.11
N GLU A 467 4.71 9.88 10.54
CA GLU A 467 6.10 10.12 10.16
C GLU A 467 7.04 8.99 10.63
N ARG A 468 6.88 8.54 11.88
CA ARG A 468 7.66 7.41 12.42
C ARG A 468 7.35 6.10 11.70
N LEU A 469 6.07 5.81 11.41
CA LEU A 469 5.70 4.62 10.66
C LEU A 469 6.30 4.62 9.25
N LEU A 470 6.28 5.76 8.56
CA LEU A 470 6.94 5.91 7.25
C LEU A 470 8.45 5.70 7.35
N THR A 471 9.08 6.24 8.39
CA THR A 471 10.51 6.07 8.66
C THR A 471 10.89 4.59 8.83
N VAL A 472 10.07 3.83 9.56
CA VAL A 472 10.28 2.39 9.79
C VAL A 472 9.99 1.57 8.54
N ALA A 473 8.99 1.96 7.75
CA ALA A 473 8.63 1.29 6.50
C ALA A 473 9.75 1.34 5.44
N ILE A 474 10.64 2.34 5.49
CA ILE A 474 11.80 2.43 4.60
C ILE A 474 12.82 1.32 4.95
N PRO A 475 13.11 0.39 4.01
CA PRO A 475 14.09 -0.68 4.23
C PRO A 475 15.47 -0.16 4.63
N ALA A 476 16.13 -0.79 5.59
CA ALA A 476 17.42 -0.35 6.14
C ALA A 476 18.51 -0.12 5.07
N HIS A 477 18.54 -0.95 4.03
CA HIS A 477 19.49 -0.84 2.92
C HIS A 477 19.28 0.42 2.07
N LEU A 478 18.04 0.95 2.02
CA LEU A 478 17.70 2.15 1.26
C LEU A 478 17.95 3.43 2.07
N ARG A 479 17.99 3.37 3.41
CA ARG A 479 18.21 4.55 4.27
C ARG A 479 19.53 5.25 3.96
N GLY A 480 20.62 4.49 3.91
CA GLY A 480 21.94 5.03 3.59
C GLY A 480 22.13 5.46 2.14
N ILE A 481 21.30 4.96 1.21
CA ILE A 481 21.39 5.26 -0.23
C ILE A 481 20.53 6.48 -0.58
N LEU A 482 19.30 6.56 -0.05
CA LEU A 482 18.33 7.60 -0.39
C LEU A 482 18.42 8.84 0.49
N PHE A 483 18.91 8.72 1.72
CA PHE A 483 18.86 9.80 2.72
C PHE A 483 20.20 10.07 3.40
N GLU A 484 21.29 9.38 3.02
CA GLU A 484 22.66 9.54 3.57
C GLU A 484 22.78 9.36 5.09
N THR A 485 21.73 8.90 5.74
CA THR A 485 21.57 8.89 7.19
C THR A 485 21.35 7.47 7.70
N LYS A 486 21.99 7.14 8.81
CA LYS A 486 21.71 5.91 9.60
C LYS A 486 20.80 6.17 10.79
N ASP A 487 20.70 7.42 11.21
CA ASP A 487 19.94 7.86 12.38
C ASP A 487 18.45 8.02 12.05
N LEU A 488 17.58 7.37 12.84
CA LEU A 488 16.14 7.38 12.59
C LEU A 488 15.51 8.78 12.73
N ASN A 489 16.08 9.65 13.57
CA ASN A 489 15.56 11.00 13.80
C ASN A 489 15.82 11.93 12.61
N GLU A 490 17.02 11.87 12.03
CA GLU A 490 17.32 12.61 10.81
C GLU A 490 16.47 12.10 9.64
N LEU A 491 16.23 10.78 9.55
CA LEU A 491 15.32 10.22 8.56
C LEU A 491 13.87 10.67 8.78
N GLN A 492 13.42 10.77 10.03
CA GLN A 492 12.10 11.31 10.37
C GLN A 492 11.97 12.77 9.89
N ASN A 493 12.99 13.61 10.08
CA ASN A 493 12.98 14.98 9.57
C ASN A 493 12.86 15.02 8.03
N HIS A 494 13.55 14.12 7.32
CA HIS A 494 13.39 14.01 5.88
C HIS A 494 11.96 13.60 5.50
N VAL A 495 11.35 12.65 6.23
CA VAL A 495 9.95 12.25 6.01
C VAL A 495 9.00 13.41 6.30
N HIS A 496 9.28 14.22 7.32
CA HIS A 496 8.51 15.43 7.62
C HIS A 496 8.53 16.41 6.44
N ASP A 497 9.72 16.69 5.87
CA ASP A 497 9.90 17.55 4.70
C ASP A 497 9.24 16.97 3.44
N MET A 498 9.15 15.63 3.31
CA MET A 498 8.41 14.97 2.24
C MET A 498 6.90 15.16 2.39
N LEU A 499 6.38 15.15 3.62
CA LEU A 499 4.95 15.33 3.90
C LEU A 499 4.53 16.80 3.97
N GLU A 500 5.45 17.75 3.88
CA GLU A 500 5.14 19.18 3.98
C GLU A 500 4.05 19.66 2.99
N PRO A 501 4.07 19.27 1.70
CA PRO A 501 3.06 19.73 0.74
C PRO A 501 1.64 19.29 1.10
N VAL A 502 1.48 18.20 1.86
CA VAL A 502 0.18 17.66 2.27
C VAL A 502 -0.32 18.18 3.62
N GLN A 503 0.40 19.10 4.26
CA GLN A 503 0.00 19.67 5.56
C GLN A 503 -1.06 20.78 5.45
N ASN A 504 -1.32 21.32 4.24
CA ASN A 504 -2.29 22.38 4.06
C ASN A 504 -3.56 21.85 3.39
N LYS A 505 -4.68 21.94 4.12
CA LYS A 505 -6.00 21.47 3.66
C LYS A 505 -6.45 22.07 2.31
N GLN A 506 -6.25 23.36 2.08
CA GLN A 506 -6.68 24.01 0.84
C GLN A 506 -5.82 23.57 -0.36
N ILE A 507 -4.53 23.32 -0.13
CA ILE A 507 -3.63 22.77 -1.14
C ILE A 507 -4.00 21.31 -1.45
N ASN A 508 -4.32 20.53 -0.43
CA ASN A 508 -4.83 19.16 -0.61
C ASN A 508 -6.14 19.13 -1.40
N LYS A 509 -7.04 20.12 -1.24
CA LYS A 509 -8.24 20.23 -2.08
C LYS A 509 -7.90 20.34 -3.56
N HIS A 510 -6.89 21.14 -3.94
CA HIS A 510 -6.46 21.24 -5.34
C HIS A 510 -6.02 19.87 -5.87
N LEU A 511 -5.21 19.15 -5.10
CA LEU A 511 -4.77 17.79 -5.47
C LEU A 511 -5.96 16.84 -5.64
N LEU A 512 -6.92 16.86 -4.70
CA LEU A 512 -8.09 16.00 -4.75
C LEU A 512 -9.00 16.29 -5.93
N TYR A 513 -9.27 17.56 -6.24
CA TYR A 513 -10.08 17.92 -7.40
C TYR A 513 -9.42 17.51 -8.71
N LEU A 514 -8.11 17.75 -8.86
CA LEU A 514 -7.35 17.29 -10.02
C LEU A 514 -7.32 15.75 -10.13
N LEU A 515 -7.27 15.05 -9.00
CA LEU A 515 -7.34 13.59 -8.95
C LEU A 515 -8.73 13.07 -9.33
N VAL A 516 -9.80 13.74 -8.88
CA VAL A 516 -11.18 13.44 -9.29
C VAL A 516 -11.33 13.64 -10.80
N ASP A 517 -10.89 14.77 -11.35
CA ASP A 517 -10.92 15.03 -12.78
C ASP A 517 -10.15 13.96 -13.56
N LEU A 518 -8.93 13.62 -13.11
CA LEU A 518 -8.11 12.59 -13.72
C LEU A 518 -8.82 11.23 -13.74
N ILE A 519 -9.38 10.79 -12.61
CA ILE A 519 -10.14 9.53 -12.54
C ILE A 519 -11.35 9.58 -13.47
N LEU A 520 -12.09 10.69 -13.48
CA LEU A 520 -13.28 10.85 -14.34
C LEU A 520 -12.92 10.77 -15.83
N THR A 521 -11.79 11.33 -16.24
CA THR A 521 -11.34 11.22 -17.65
C THR A 521 -11.11 9.78 -18.10
N LYS A 522 -10.74 8.88 -17.17
CA LYS A 522 -10.49 7.46 -17.47
C LYS A 522 -11.74 6.60 -17.31
N VAL A 523 -12.54 6.84 -16.26
CA VAL A 523 -13.75 6.05 -15.97
C VAL A 523 -14.91 6.42 -16.90
N LEU A 524 -15.01 7.70 -17.27
CA LEU A 524 -16.11 8.25 -18.07
C LEU A 524 -15.57 9.15 -19.19
N PRO A 525 -14.85 8.60 -20.17
CA PRO A 525 -14.27 9.38 -21.28
C PRO A 525 -15.34 10.11 -22.11
N GLU A 526 -16.59 9.63 -22.07
CA GLU A 526 -17.75 10.25 -22.71
C GLU A 526 -17.98 11.71 -22.26
N LEU A 527 -17.64 12.04 -21.01
CA LEU A 527 -17.75 13.41 -20.48
C LEU A 527 -16.87 14.41 -21.24
N LEU A 528 -15.75 13.96 -21.77
CA LEU A 528 -14.84 14.80 -22.55
C LEU A 528 -15.33 14.99 -24.00
N THR A 529 -16.11 14.04 -24.50
CA THR A 529 -16.65 14.06 -25.87
C THR A 529 -18.02 14.73 -25.99
N SER A 530 -18.72 14.95 -24.88
CA SER A 530 -20.09 15.47 -24.86
C SER A 530 -20.20 17.01 -24.90
N ASN A 531 -19.21 17.70 -25.45
CA ASN A 531 -19.25 19.14 -25.73
C ASN A 531 -19.57 19.42 -27.18
#